data_AF-A0A2D7TS72-F1
#
_entry.id   AF-A0A2D7TS72-F1
#
_cell.length_a   1.000
_cell.length_b   1.000
_cell.length_c   1.000
_cell.angle_alpha   90.00
_cell.angle_beta   90.00
_cell.angle_gamma   90.00
#
_symmetry.space_group_name_H-M   'P 1'
#
loop_
_entity.id
_entity.type
_entity.pdbx_description
1 polymer ?
#
loop_
_entity_poly.entity_id
_entity_poly.type
_entity_poly.pdbx_seq_one_letter_code
_entity_poly.pdbx_strand_id
1 'polypeptide(L)'
;MDQISKKTGLPNSQFPSLPGLDGRALEREDLHELRRAADAFEAIFVAQFVKTARAAKLADDVFGNQASETYEAMLDDQYSRQLASSANLGIAEALVSQLSGSSPISRDR
;
A
#
# COMPACT_ATOMS: atom_id res chain seq x y z
N MET A 1 -41.63 -8.57 -10.31
CA MET A 1 -40.60 -7.70 -10.92
C MET A 1 -39.54 -7.47 -9.86
N ASP A 2 -38.58 -8.40 -9.78
CA ASP A 2 -37.49 -8.37 -8.80
C ASP A 2 -36.39 -7.41 -9.26
N GLN A 3 -36.10 -6.42 -8.42
CA GLN A 3 -34.99 -5.50 -8.61
C GLN A 3 -33.69 -6.21 -8.22
N ILE A 4 -32.96 -6.68 -9.22
CA ILE A 4 -31.64 -7.29 -9.10
C ILE A 4 -30.65 -6.20 -8.63
N SER A 5 -30.37 -6.21 -7.33
CA SER A 5 -29.33 -5.39 -6.72
C SER A 5 -27.96 -5.81 -7.26
N LYS A 6 -27.31 -4.89 -7.99
CA LYS A 6 -25.95 -5.05 -8.52
C LYS A 6 -24.96 -5.12 -7.35
N LYS A 7 -24.63 -6.34 -6.90
CA LYS A 7 -23.40 -6.61 -6.14
C LYS A 7 -22.22 -6.64 -7.11
N THR A 8 -21.73 -5.48 -7.53
CA THR A 8 -20.35 -5.36 -7.99
C THR A 8 -19.46 -5.34 -6.76
N GLY A 9 -18.95 -6.53 -6.40
CA GLY A 9 -18.00 -6.71 -5.31
C GLY A 9 -16.64 -6.13 -5.68
N LEU A 10 -16.45 -4.83 -5.42
CA LEU A 10 -15.12 -4.31 -5.14
C LEU A 10 -14.75 -4.75 -3.72
N PRO A 11 -13.49 -5.19 -3.47
CA PRO A 11 -13.04 -5.46 -2.11
C PRO A 11 -13.28 -4.21 -1.27
N ASN A 12 -13.94 -4.39 -0.13
CA ASN A 12 -14.22 -3.35 0.85
C ASN A 12 -12.89 -2.77 1.32
N SER A 13 -12.40 -1.76 0.59
CA SER A 13 -11.20 -1.01 0.91
C SER A 13 -11.59 -0.06 2.03
N GLN A 14 -11.69 -0.61 3.24
CA GLN A 14 -11.92 0.15 4.45
C GLN A 14 -10.66 0.97 4.74
N PHE A 15 -10.43 2.01 3.95
CA PHE A 15 -9.42 3.01 4.26
C PHE A 15 -9.84 3.69 5.57
N PRO A 16 -8.99 3.70 6.60
CA PRO A 16 -9.26 4.44 7.82
C PRO A 16 -9.54 5.90 7.46
N SER A 17 -10.63 6.45 7.99
CA SER A 17 -10.87 7.89 7.95
C SER A 17 -9.72 8.56 8.71
N LEU A 18 -8.95 9.43 8.06
CA LEU A 18 -7.82 10.11 8.70
C LEU A 18 -8.34 11.22 9.62
N PRO A 19 -8.12 11.15 10.94
CA PRO A 19 -8.47 12.24 11.84
C PRO A 19 -7.52 13.44 11.70
N GLY A 20 -8.01 14.65 12.00
CA GLY A 20 -7.22 15.89 12.08
C GLY A 20 -6.89 16.62 10.77
N LEU A 21 -7.55 16.28 9.66
CA LEU A 21 -7.43 17.02 8.39
C LEU A 21 -8.10 18.41 8.41
N ASP A 22 -8.76 18.76 9.51
CA ASP A 22 -9.54 19.97 9.75
C ASP A 22 -8.75 21.07 10.51
N GLY A 23 -7.43 20.93 10.62
CA GLY A 23 -6.53 21.99 11.11
C GLY A 23 -6.41 22.08 12.64
N ARG A 24 -6.96 21.12 13.38
CA ARG A 24 -6.70 20.93 14.82
C ARG A 24 -5.42 20.11 15.03
N ALA A 25 -4.80 20.29 16.20
CA ALA A 25 -3.69 19.44 16.60
C ALA A 25 -4.13 17.97 16.68
N LEU A 26 -3.28 17.06 16.20
CA LEU A 26 -3.53 15.62 16.30
C LEU A 26 -3.37 15.17 17.75
N GLU A 27 -4.40 14.48 18.25
CA GLU A 27 -4.31 13.80 19.52
C GLU A 27 -3.52 12.49 19.40
N ARG A 28 -3.17 11.86 20.53
CA ARG A 28 -2.41 10.60 20.53
C ARG A 28 -3.10 9.47 19.77
N GLU A 29 -4.42 9.42 19.85
CA GLU A 29 -5.23 8.43 19.13
C GLU A 29 -5.19 8.67 17.62
N ASP A 30 -5.25 9.93 17.20
CA ASP A 30 -5.17 10.33 15.79
C ASP A 30 -3.81 9.97 15.18
N LEU A 31 -2.73 10.19 15.92
CA LEU A 31 -1.37 9.80 15.50
C LEU A 31 -1.24 8.28 15.35
N HIS A 32 -1.88 7.50 16.21
CA HIS A 32 -1.87 6.05 16.13
C HIS A 32 -2.68 5.55 14.91
N GLU A 33 -3.83 6.16 14.62
CA GLU A 33 -4.61 5.84 13.42
C GLU A 33 -3.88 6.22 12.13
N LEU A 34 -3.26 7.41 12.11
CA LEU A 34 -2.41 7.86 11.02
C LEU A 34 -1.25 6.90 10.78
N ARG A 35 -0.59 6.44 11.85
CA ARG A 35 0.49 5.46 11.76
C ARG A 35 0.02 4.15 11.13
N ARG A 36 -1.10 3.59 11.59
CA ARG A 36 -1.66 2.35 11.03
C ARG A 36 -2.03 2.50 9.56
N ALA A 37 -2.61 3.63 9.18
CA ALA A 37 -2.95 3.91 7.78
C ALA A 37 -1.70 4.04 6.90
N ALA A 38 -0.65 4.69 7.43
CA ALA A 38 0.64 4.85 6.74
C ALA A 38 1.36 3.50 6.54
N ASP A 39 1.39 2.64 7.56
CA ASP A 39 1.96 1.29 7.46
C ASP A 39 1.21 0.45 6.40
N ALA A 40 -0.13 0.51 6.40
CA ALA A 40 -0.95 -0.18 5.40
C ALA A 40 -0.73 0.35 3.98
N PHE A 41 -0.54 1.66 3.83
CA PHE A 41 -0.21 2.28 2.54
C PHE A 41 1.15 1.81 2.02
N GLU A 42 2.19 1.80 2.86
CA GLU A 42 3.52 1.33 2.48
C GLU A 42 3.48 -0.12 1.99
N ALA A 43 2.75 -1.00 2.68
CA ALA A 43 2.58 -2.39 2.26
C ALA A 43 1.96 -2.52 0.86
N ILE A 44 0.90 -1.75 0.57
CA ILE A 44 0.26 -1.71 -0.76
C ILE A 44 1.23 -1.17 -1.82
N PHE A 45 1.97 -0.10 -1.48
CA PHE A 45 2.93 0.51 -2.37
C PHE A 45 4.06 -0.46 -2.75
N VAL A 46 4.65 -1.15 -1.78
CA VAL A 46 5.70 -2.16 -2.02
C VAL A 46 5.17 -3.30 -2.88
N ALA A 47 3.98 -3.82 -2.57
CA ALA A 47 3.36 -4.87 -3.36
C ALA A 47 3.17 -4.44 -4.83
N GLN A 48 2.70 -3.21 -5.06
CA GLN A 48 2.53 -2.67 -6.40
C GLN A 48 3.87 -2.42 -7.11
N PHE A 49 4.89 -1.93 -6.38
CA PHE A 49 6.23 -1.72 -6.91
C PHE A 49 6.90 -3.04 -7.35
N VAL A 50 6.83 -4.09 -6.54
CA VAL A 50 7.37 -5.41 -6.90
C VAL A 50 6.63 -5.98 -8.12
N LYS A 51 5.30 -5.83 -8.15
CA LYS A 51 4.48 -6.26 -9.29
C LYS A 51 4.87 -5.54 -10.58
N THR A 52 5.08 -4.22 -10.55
CA THR A 52 5.50 -3.46 -11.74
C THR A 52 6.93 -3.78 -12.16
N ALA A 53 7.85 -3.95 -11.20
CA ALA A 53 9.24 -4.35 -11.48
C ALA A 53 9.31 -5.71 -12.19
N ARG A 54 8.49 -6.69 -11.78
CA ARG A 54 8.37 -7.98 -12.48
C ARG A 54 7.71 -7.86 -13.85
N ALA A 55 6.65 -7.05 -13.97
CA ALA A 55 5.96 -6.83 -15.24
C ALA A 55 6.86 -6.15 -16.29
N ALA A 56 7.87 -5.40 -15.86
CA ALA A 56 8.88 -4.81 -16.72
C ALA A 56 9.91 -5.83 -17.28
N LYS A 57 9.56 -7.12 -17.34
CA LYS A 57 10.39 -8.22 -17.86
C LYS A 57 10.93 -7.82 -19.25
N LEU A 58 12.26 -7.85 -19.40
CA LEU A 58 12.99 -7.36 -20.57
C LEU A 58 12.88 -8.27 -21.81
N ALA A 59 12.18 -9.40 -21.72
CA ALA A 59 11.98 -10.32 -22.83
C ALA A 59 10.66 -11.09 -22.66
N ASP A 60 9.97 -11.30 -23.78
CA ASP A 60 8.89 -12.27 -23.85
C ASP A 60 9.44 -13.67 -23.56
N ASP A 61 8.68 -14.46 -22.82
CA ASP A 61 9.08 -15.79 -22.40
C ASP A 61 9.04 -16.74 -23.60
N VAL A 62 10.17 -16.88 -24.29
CA VAL A 62 10.33 -17.76 -25.46
C VAL A 62 10.16 -19.25 -25.09
N PHE A 63 10.11 -19.61 -23.80
CA PHE A 63 10.08 -20.99 -23.32
C PHE A 63 8.96 -21.30 -22.30
N GLY A 64 8.09 -20.34 -21.99
CA GLY A 64 7.06 -20.48 -20.95
C GLY A 64 5.88 -21.34 -21.37
N ASN A 65 5.52 -22.33 -20.54
CA ASN A 65 4.23 -23.02 -20.65
C ASN A 65 3.29 -22.53 -19.53
N GLN A 66 1.96 -22.50 -19.77
CA GLN A 66 0.95 -21.97 -18.86
C GLN A 66 0.97 -22.57 -17.43
N ALA A 67 1.40 -23.82 -17.27
CA ALA A 67 1.53 -24.46 -15.97
C ALA A 67 2.73 -23.92 -15.16
N SER A 68 3.84 -23.56 -15.83
CA SER A 68 4.99 -22.91 -15.19
C SER A 68 4.62 -21.51 -14.70
N GLU A 69 3.91 -20.74 -15.52
CA GLU A 69 3.46 -19.38 -15.17
C GLU A 69 2.59 -19.35 -13.92
N THR A 70 1.70 -20.34 -13.78
CA THR A 70 0.81 -20.41 -12.61
C THR A 70 1.60 -20.70 -11.33
N TYR A 71 2.57 -21.62 -11.40
CA TYR A 71 3.43 -21.95 -10.26
C TYR A 71 4.34 -20.78 -9.88
N GLU A 72 4.95 -20.12 -10.86
CA GLU A 72 5.77 -18.93 -10.67
C GLU A 72 4.94 -17.78 -10.07
N ALA A 73 3.70 -17.57 -10.55
CA ALA A 73 2.81 -16.56 -9.99
C ALA A 73 2.48 -16.81 -8.51
N MET A 74 2.26 -18.06 -8.11
CA MET A 74 2.03 -18.43 -6.71
C MET A 74 3.28 -18.24 -5.85
N LEU A 75 4.44 -18.64 -6.36
CA LEU A 75 5.73 -18.46 -5.68
C LEU A 75 6.03 -16.97 -5.49
N ASP A 76 5.81 -16.19 -6.54
CA ASP A 76 6.04 -14.75 -6.52
C ASP A 76 5.05 -14.03 -5.59
N ASP A 77 3.80 -14.47 -5.46
CA ASP A 77 2.86 -13.91 -4.47
C ASP A 77 3.39 -14.13 -3.05
N GLN A 78 3.86 -15.34 -2.72
CA GLN A 78 4.46 -15.61 -1.42
C GLN A 78 5.73 -14.79 -1.17
N TYR A 79 6.62 -14.73 -2.15
CA TYR A 79 7.85 -13.94 -2.04
C TYR A 79 7.57 -12.45 -1.94
N SER A 80 6.60 -11.94 -2.70
CA SER A 80 6.17 -10.54 -2.65
C SER A 80 5.56 -10.18 -1.30
N ARG A 81 4.76 -11.06 -0.70
CA ARG A 81 4.22 -10.87 0.66
C ARG A 81 5.32 -10.87 1.70
N GLN A 82 6.29 -11.77 1.59
CA GLN A 82 7.43 -11.85 2.50
C GLN A 82 8.32 -10.61 2.37
N LEU A 83 8.62 -10.17 1.15
CA LEU A 83 9.36 -8.95 0.89
C LEU A 83 8.60 -7.72 1.39
N ALA A 84 7.30 -7.58 1.09
CA ALA A 84 6.50 -6.46 1.58
C ALA A 84 6.42 -6.40 3.11
N SER A 85 6.45 -7.56 3.78
CA SER A 85 6.47 -7.61 5.24
C SER A 85 7.85 -7.29 5.84
N SER A 86 8.92 -7.40 5.05
CA SER A 86 10.31 -7.21 5.50
C SER A 86 10.92 -5.89 5.03
N ALA A 87 10.43 -5.34 3.93
CA ALA A 87 10.88 -4.11 3.31
C ALA A 87 10.27 -2.92 4.04
N ASN A 88 10.94 -2.46 5.08
CA ASN A 88 10.65 -1.15 5.66
C ASN A 88 11.37 -0.09 4.82
N LEU A 89 10.62 0.63 3.98
CA LEU A 89 11.16 1.68 3.12
C LEU A 89 11.18 3.06 3.81
N GLY A 90 10.59 3.16 5.01
CA GLY A 90 10.48 4.41 5.77
C GLY A 90 9.42 5.37 5.22
N ILE A 91 8.57 4.91 4.30
CA ILE A 91 7.52 5.73 3.68
C ILE A 91 6.43 6.01 4.72
N ALA A 92 6.08 5.01 5.53
CA ALA A 92 5.10 5.16 6.59
C ALA A 92 5.54 6.23 7.61
N GLU A 93 6.81 6.19 8.05
CA GLU A 93 7.40 7.18 8.94
C GLU A 93 7.42 8.58 8.32
N ALA A 94 7.80 8.70 7.04
CA ALA A 94 7.82 9.98 6.34
C ALA A 94 6.40 10.59 6.24
N LEU A 95 5.39 9.77 5.94
CA LEU A 95 3.99 10.20 5.89
C LEU A 95 3.49 10.67 7.26
N VAL A 96 3.79 9.91 8.32
CA VAL A 96 3.44 10.31 9.70
C VAL A 96 4.16 11.60 10.07
N SER A 97 5.45 11.76 9.76
CA SER A 97 6.20 13.00 10.04
C SER A 97 5.59 14.21 9.32
N GLN A 98 5.26 14.08 8.04
CA GLN A 98 4.72 15.16 7.24
C GLN A 98 3.30 15.55 7.67
N LEU A 99 2.44 14.56 7.94
CA LEU A 99 1.02 14.79 8.25
C LEU A 99 0.78 15.06 9.75
N SER A 100 1.71 14.69 10.63
CA SER A 100 1.64 15.07 12.05
C SER A 100 1.98 16.52 12.36
N GLY A 101 2.27 17.33 11.32
CA GLY A 101 2.74 18.70 11.52
C GLY A 101 4.19 18.77 12.03
N SER A 102 4.89 17.63 12.10
CA SER A 102 6.31 17.53 12.45
C SER A 102 7.16 17.91 11.23
N SER A 103 7.07 19.16 10.80
CA SER A 103 7.97 19.72 9.77
C SER A 103 9.13 20.47 10.44
N PRO A 104 10.35 19.91 10.45
CA PRO A 104 11.57 20.71 10.49
C PRO A 104 11.97 21.06 9.05
N ILE A 105 11.06 21.58 8.22
CA ILE A 105 11.41 22.17 6.93
C ILE A 105 11.13 23.67 7.03
N SER A 106 12.21 24.39 7.37
CA SER A 106 12.42 25.83 7.20
C SER A 106 11.51 26.76 8.01
N ARG A 107 11.90 26.99 9.25
CA ARG A 107 11.58 28.23 9.98
C ARG A 107 12.82 29.15 9.94
N ASP A 108 13.15 29.61 8.74
CA ASP A 108 14.10 30.72 8.52
C ASP A 108 13.56 31.59 7.38
N ARG A 109 12.84 32.65 7.74
CA ARG A 109 12.60 33.89 6.99
C ARG A 109 12.27 35.00 7.97
#